data_AF-A0A1I8HAW3-F1
#
_entry.id   AF-A0A1I8HAW3-F1
#
_cell.length_a   1.000
_cell.length_b   1.000
_cell.length_c   1.000
_cell.angle_alpha   90.00
_cell.angle_beta   90.00
_cell.angle_gamma   90.00
#
_symmetry.space_group_name_H-M   'P 1'
#
loop_
_entity.id
_entity.type
_entity.pdbx_description
1 polymer ?
#
loop_
_entity_poly.entity_id
_entity_poly.type
_entity_poly.pdbx_seq_one_letter_code
_entity_poly.pdbx_strand_id
1 'polypeptide(L)'
;NHLFDRLEALLNCAGAETHLALALVEVFTGNKDTCMKVLPQHIAKIMSLVAQYGSRVPEFLDLLNTIVKVEELDLPLKRNQECIMTYLMQHRADIAQCLDQNPGVQFRLLRSGTRTPESDFMVALVDLLATCAEGENKSIESKNQSIYRVGEVLNVLTDPGISAHNKRPYARFLLWVYLNTAIPA
;
A
#
# COMPACT_ATOMS: atom_id res chain seq x y z
N ASN A 1 -2.26 -26.91 3.88
CA ASN A 1 -3.45 -26.08 3.57
C ASN A 1 -3.35 -25.76 2.09
N HIS A 2 -4.05 -26.50 1.23
CA HIS A 2 -3.76 -26.59 -0.22
C HIS A 2 -3.71 -25.25 -0.97
N LEU A 3 -4.35 -24.21 -0.44
CA LEU A 3 -4.29 -22.85 -0.98
C LEU A 3 -2.86 -22.30 -1.00
N PHE A 4 -2.11 -22.42 0.11
CA PHE A 4 -0.77 -21.84 0.23
C PHE A 4 0.28 -22.62 -0.55
N ASP A 5 0.11 -23.95 -0.64
CA ASP A 5 0.94 -24.81 -1.50
C ASP A 5 0.82 -24.40 -2.98
N ARG A 6 -0.35 -23.85 -3.37
CA ARG A 6 -0.61 -23.34 -4.73
C ARG A 6 -0.36 -21.85 -4.87
N LEU A 7 -0.30 -21.07 -3.78
CA LEU A 7 -0.08 -19.63 -3.82
C LEU A 7 1.26 -19.30 -4.49
N GLU A 8 2.32 -20.03 -4.18
CA GLU A 8 3.62 -19.84 -4.84
C GLU A 8 3.56 -20.17 -6.34
N ALA A 9 2.87 -21.25 -6.71
CA ALA A 9 2.68 -21.59 -8.12
C ALA A 9 1.87 -20.52 -8.87
N LEU A 10 0.83 -19.99 -8.23
CA LEU A 10 0.00 -18.91 -8.76
C LEU A 10 0.80 -17.62 -8.93
N LEU A 11 1.58 -17.20 -7.92
CA LEU A 11 2.45 -16.02 -7.97
C LEU A 11 3.60 -16.12 -9.00
N ASN A 12 3.84 -17.29 -9.57
CA ASN A 12 4.82 -17.49 -10.65
C ASN A 12 4.16 -17.58 -12.04
N CYS A 13 2.83 -17.46 -12.14
CA CYS A 13 2.13 -17.45 -13.42
C CYS A 13 2.38 -16.12 -14.15
N ALA A 14 2.92 -16.20 -15.37
CA ALA A 14 3.21 -15.04 -16.21
C ALA A 14 2.11 -14.83 -17.27
N GLY A 15 1.85 -13.57 -17.63
CA GLY A 15 0.90 -13.19 -18.69
C GLY A 15 -0.55 -13.03 -18.25
N ALA A 16 -0.83 -13.14 -16.96
CA ALA A 16 -2.16 -12.92 -16.37
C ALA A 16 -2.08 -12.15 -15.04
N GLU A 17 -1.07 -11.29 -14.88
CA GLU A 17 -0.68 -10.69 -13.59
C GLU A 17 -1.80 -9.88 -12.94
N THR A 18 -2.48 -9.02 -13.70
CA THR A 18 -3.63 -8.24 -13.22
C THR A 18 -4.76 -9.16 -12.74
N HIS A 19 -5.15 -10.14 -13.55
CA HIS A 19 -6.24 -11.07 -13.20
C HIS A 19 -5.86 -11.94 -12.00
N LEU A 20 -4.60 -12.34 -11.89
CA LEU A 20 -4.06 -13.07 -10.76
C LEU A 20 -4.11 -12.23 -9.49
N ALA A 21 -3.65 -10.98 -9.53
CA ALA A 21 -3.68 -10.08 -8.37
C ALA A 21 -5.12 -9.89 -7.87
N LEU A 22 -6.06 -9.63 -8.79
CA LEU A 22 -7.49 -9.49 -8.47
C LEU A 22 -8.09 -10.77 -7.89
N ALA A 23 -7.79 -11.93 -8.47
CA ALA A 23 -8.27 -13.21 -7.95
C ALA A 23 -7.73 -13.48 -6.53
N LEU A 24 -6.48 -13.13 -6.26
CA LEU A 24 -5.91 -13.25 -4.92
C LEU A 24 -6.51 -12.25 -3.94
N VAL A 25 -6.79 -11.00 -4.35
CA VAL A 25 -7.53 -10.02 -3.55
C VAL A 25 -8.84 -10.63 -3.06
N GLU A 26 -9.62 -11.25 -3.95
CA GLU A 26 -10.89 -11.90 -3.59
C GLU A 26 -10.70 -13.07 -2.60
N VAL A 27 -9.60 -13.81 -2.70
CA VAL A 27 -9.31 -14.94 -1.78
C VAL A 27 -9.00 -14.46 -0.36
N PHE A 28 -8.31 -13.32 -0.22
CA PHE A 28 -7.86 -12.80 1.08
C PHE A 28 -8.89 -11.87 1.73
N THR A 29 -9.69 -11.14 0.95
CA THR A 29 -10.72 -10.20 1.45
C THR A 29 -11.67 -10.89 2.43
N GLY A 30 -11.91 -10.29 3.60
CA GLY A 30 -12.73 -10.85 4.68
C GLY A 30 -12.20 -12.11 5.36
N ASN A 31 -11.12 -12.72 4.87
CA ASN A 31 -10.69 -14.03 5.32
C ASN A 31 -9.51 -13.97 6.29
N LYS A 32 -9.83 -13.64 7.54
CA LYS A 32 -8.84 -13.54 8.64
C LYS A 32 -7.91 -14.75 8.73
N ASP A 33 -8.45 -15.97 8.72
CA ASP A 33 -7.66 -17.19 8.89
C ASP A 33 -6.67 -17.40 7.75
N THR A 34 -7.04 -16.98 6.54
CA THR A 34 -6.16 -17.01 5.38
C THR A 34 -5.10 -15.91 5.50
N CYS A 35 -5.46 -14.67 5.80
CA CYS A 35 -4.48 -13.59 5.97
C CYS A 35 -3.46 -13.87 7.10
N MET A 36 -3.88 -14.49 8.21
CA MET A 36 -2.97 -14.87 9.31
C MET A 36 -1.93 -15.93 8.90
N LYS A 37 -2.25 -16.77 7.90
CA LYS A 37 -1.36 -17.83 7.39
C LYS A 37 -0.34 -17.32 6.34
N VAL A 38 -0.43 -16.06 5.92
CA VAL A 38 0.50 -15.49 4.93
C VAL A 38 1.91 -15.37 5.50
N LEU A 39 2.86 -16.18 5.03
CA LEU A 39 4.24 -16.12 5.49
C LEU A 39 5.03 -14.92 4.92
N PRO A 40 6.12 -14.48 5.60
CA PRO A 40 6.97 -13.39 5.09
C PRO A 40 7.51 -13.64 3.67
N GLN A 41 7.77 -14.89 3.29
CA GLN A 41 8.23 -15.22 1.93
C GLN A 41 7.17 -14.92 0.86
N HIS A 42 5.88 -15.08 1.17
CA HIS A 42 4.80 -14.73 0.24
C HIS A 42 4.73 -13.21 0.07
N ILE A 43 4.88 -12.45 1.16
CA ILE A 43 4.94 -10.99 1.13
C ILE A 43 6.12 -10.53 0.28
N ALA A 44 7.32 -11.06 0.53
CA ALA A 44 8.52 -10.72 -0.24
C ALA A 44 8.34 -11.02 -1.74
N LYS A 45 7.68 -12.13 -2.08
CA LYS A 45 7.34 -12.46 -3.47
C LYS A 45 6.39 -11.43 -4.07
N ILE A 46 5.29 -11.08 -3.41
CA ILE A 46 4.35 -10.07 -3.91
C ILE A 46 5.05 -8.70 -4.06
N MET A 47 5.87 -8.30 -3.08
CA MET A 47 6.67 -7.06 -3.16
C MET A 47 7.65 -7.06 -4.35
N SER A 48 8.26 -8.21 -4.67
CA SER A 48 9.10 -8.33 -5.87
C SER A 48 8.31 -8.16 -7.17
N LEU A 49 7.05 -8.62 -7.20
CA LEU A 49 6.15 -8.39 -8.34
C LEU A 49 5.77 -6.90 -8.42
N VAL A 50 5.51 -6.22 -7.30
CA VAL A 50 5.30 -4.76 -7.28
C VAL A 50 6.51 -4.04 -7.86
N ALA A 51 7.74 -4.40 -7.47
CA ALA A 51 8.96 -3.80 -8.01
C ALA A 51 9.12 -4.06 -9.53
N GLN A 52 8.79 -5.27 -9.98
CA GLN A 52 8.93 -5.67 -11.37
C GLN A 52 7.89 -5.01 -12.29
N TYR A 53 6.63 -4.97 -11.88
CA TYR A 53 5.53 -4.52 -12.72
C TYR A 53 5.21 -3.04 -12.53
N GLY A 54 5.42 -2.49 -11.33
CA GLY A 54 5.17 -1.10 -11.00
C GLY A 54 3.75 -0.67 -11.36
N SER A 55 3.62 0.49 -12.01
CA SER A 55 2.34 1.03 -12.45
C SER A 55 1.59 0.18 -13.46
N ARG A 56 2.20 -0.84 -14.07
CA ARG A 56 1.52 -1.72 -15.04
C ARG A 56 0.53 -2.67 -14.37
N VAL A 57 0.75 -3.00 -13.11
CA VAL A 57 -0.11 -3.92 -12.32
C VAL A 57 -0.25 -3.37 -10.89
N PRO A 58 -0.95 -2.23 -10.71
CA PRO A 58 -1.15 -1.64 -9.39
C PRO A 58 -1.95 -2.56 -8.45
N GLU A 59 -2.69 -3.54 -8.98
CA GLU A 59 -3.52 -4.47 -8.20
C GLU A 59 -2.70 -5.34 -7.23
N PHE A 60 -1.38 -5.46 -7.43
CA PHE A 60 -0.52 -6.09 -6.42
C PHE A 60 -0.44 -5.27 -5.12
N LEU A 61 -0.58 -3.94 -5.18
CA LEU A 61 -0.70 -3.10 -3.98
C LEU A 61 -2.05 -3.32 -3.28
N ASP A 62 -3.12 -3.53 -4.04
CA ASP A 62 -4.43 -3.89 -3.49
C ASP A 62 -4.37 -5.25 -2.78
N LEU A 63 -3.70 -6.23 -3.39
CA LEU A 63 -3.42 -7.51 -2.76
C LEU A 63 -2.64 -7.33 -1.44
N LEU A 64 -1.59 -6.51 -1.43
CA LEU A 64 -0.85 -6.20 -0.20
C LEU A 64 -1.76 -5.55 0.86
N ASN A 65 -2.66 -4.64 0.47
CA ASN A 65 -3.65 -4.04 1.37
C ASN A 65 -4.54 -5.10 2.04
N THR A 66 -5.09 -6.05 1.27
CA THR A 66 -5.96 -7.12 1.82
C THR A 66 -5.26 -8.06 2.81
N ILE A 67 -3.94 -8.21 2.71
CA ILE A 67 -3.17 -9.07 3.62
C ILE A 67 -2.58 -8.31 4.81
N VAL A 68 -2.54 -6.97 4.82
CA VAL A 68 -2.09 -6.19 6.00
C VAL A 68 -3.21 -5.88 6.97
N LYS A 69 -4.46 -5.85 6.51
CA LYS A 69 -5.62 -5.58 7.34
C LYS A 69 -6.81 -6.38 6.85
N VAL A 70 -7.53 -7.00 7.79
CA VAL A 70 -8.85 -7.59 7.51
C VAL A 70 -9.89 -6.49 7.73
N GLU A 71 -10.28 -5.82 6.65
CA GLU A 71 -11.09 -4.60 6.70
C GLU A 71 -12.44 -4.82 7.39
N GLU A 72 -13.09 -5.94 7.13
CA GLU A 72 -14.40 -6.33 7.68
C GLU A 72 -14.38 -6.53 9.19
N LEU A 73 -13.20 -6.78 9.77
CA LEU A 73 -12.99 -6.95 11.20
C LEU A 73 -12.27 -5.77 11.84
N ASP A 74 -11.97 -4.73 11.06
CA ASP A 74 -11.10 -3.62 11.43
C ASP A 74 -9.82 -4.11 12.15
N LEU A 75 -9.19 -5.15 11.58
CA LEU A 75 -8.10 -5.88 12.24
C LEU A 75 -6.77 -5.71 11.49
N PRO A 76 -5.89 -4.81 11.95
CA PRO A 76 -4.51 -4.72 11.47
C PRO A 76 -3.70 -5.97 11.81
N LEU A 77 -2.97 -6.50 10.83
CA LEU A 77 -2.08 -7.64 10.98
C LEU A 77 -0.63 -7.15 11.11
N LYS A 78 -0.25 -6.75 12.33
CA LYS A 78 1.04 -6.09 12.64
C LYS A 78 2.26 -6.77 12.03
N ARG A 79 2.34 -8.10 12.07
CA ARG A 79 3.44 -8.87 11.44
C ARG A 79 3.54 -8.60 9.93
N ASN A 80 2.41 -8.55 9.23
CA ASN A 80 2.37 -8.33 7.79
C ASN A 80 2.71 -6.86 7.47
N GLN A 81 2.15 -5.91 8.23
CA GLN A 81 2.49 -4.49 8.11
C GLN A 81 4.00 -4.25 8.27
N GLU A 82 4.63 -4.81 9.31
CA GLU A 82 6.06 -4.67 9.55
C GLU A 82 6.92 -5.31 8.46
N CYS A 83 6.52 -6.47 7.95
CA CYS A 83 7.22 -7.15 6.86
C CYS A 83 7.19 -6.33 5.56
N ILE A 84 6.01 -5.79 5.20
CA ILE A 84 5.83 -4.94 4.03
C ILE A 84 6.62 -3.65 4.16
N MET A 85 6.51 -2.96 5.29
CA MET A 85 7.24 -1.71 5.52
C MET A 85 8.75 -1.91 5.54
N THR A 86 9.24 -3.03 6.07
CA THR A 86 10.68 -3.34 6.04
C THR A 86 11.17 -3.54 4.61
N TYR A 87 10.46 -4.35 3.82
CA TYR A 87 10.81 -4.60 2.42
C TYR A 87 10.72 -3.33 1.58
N LEU A 88 9.64 -2.55 1.72
CA LEU A 88 9.43 -1.29 1.00
C LEU A 88 10.58 -0.32 1.28
N MET A 89 10.99 -0.16 2.54
CA MET A 89 12.09 0.75 2.88
C MET A 89 13.45 0.27 2.36
N GLN A 90 13.68 -1.04 2.30
CA GLN A 90 14.90 -1.62 1.73
C GLN A 90 14.99 -1.45 0.21
N HIS A 91 13.85 -1.47 -0.48
CA HIS A 91 13.74 -1.39 -1.94
C HIS A 91 13.03 -0.12 -2.42
N ARG A 92 13.08 0.96 -1.63
CA ARG A 92 12.32 2.21 -1.88
C ARG A 92 12.63 2.79 -3.25
N ALA A 93 13.90 2.77 -3.65
CA ALA A 93 14.34 3.32 -4.93
C ALA A 93 13.69 2.62 -6.13
N ASP A 94 13.34 1.34 -6.00
CA ASP A 94 12.74 0.54 -7.07
C ASP A 94 11.21 0.59 -7.02
N ILE A 95 10.63 0.57 -5.82
CA ILE A 95 9.18 0.40 -5.62
C ILE A 95 8.45 1.74 -5.50
N ALA A 96 9.06 2.72 -4.84
CA ALA A 96 8.42 3.96 -4.44
C ALA A 96 9.02 5.19 -5.15
N GLN A 97 9.68 5.00 -6.30
CA GLN A 97 10.27 6.09 -7.07
C GLN A 97 9.26 7.20 -7.38
N CYS A 98 7.98 6.85 -7.59
CA CYS A 98 6.90 7.81 -7.80
C CYS A 98 6.69 8.77 -6.61
N LEU A 99 6.93 8.33 -5.38
CA LEU A 99 6.83 9.13 -4.16
C LEU A 99 8.03 10.08 -3.97
N ASP A 100 9.15 9.78 -4.63
CA ASP A 100 10.38 10.57 -4.59
C ASP A 100 10.53 11.52 -5.79
N GLN A 101 9.52 11.55 -6.68
CA GLN A 101 9.49 12.49 -7.80
C GLN A 101 9.37 13.94 -7.35
N ASN A 102 9.78 14.86 -8.21
CA ASN A 102 9.57 16.29 -7.99
C ASN A 102 8.08 16.58 -7.69
N PRO A 103 7.76 17.41 -6.69
CA PRO A 103 6.38 17.71 -6.30
C PRO A 103 5.50 18.15 -7.49
N GLY A 104 6.04 18.89 -8.45
CA GLY A 104 5.29 19.28 -9.65
C GLY A 104 4.80 18.09 -10.49
N VAL A 105 5.56 17.00 -10.56
CA VAL A 105 5.15 15.78 -11.27
C VAL A 105 4.03 15.08 -10.52
N GLN A 106 4.18 14.92 -9.20
CA GLN A 106 3.18 14.30 -8.34
C GLN A 106 1.85 15.05 -8.40
N PHE A 107 1.88 16.37 -8.25
CA PHE A 107 0.67 17.20 -8.33
C PHE A 107 0.01 17.12 -9.71
N ARG A 108 0.78 17.03 -10.80
CA ARG A 108 0.19 16.80 -12.13
C ARG A 108 -0.54 15.46 -12.22
N LEU A 109 0.05 14.39 -11.69
CA LEU A 109 -0.58 13.06 -11.66
C LEU A 109 -1.85 13.08 -10.81
N LEU A 110 -1.81 13.70 -9.62
CA LEU A 110 -2.93 13.76 -8.69
C LEU A 110 -4.08 14.67 -9.15
N ARG A 111 -3.76 15.74 -9.91
CA ARG A 111 -4.75 16.64 -10.53
C ARG A 111 -5.31 16.11 -11.86
N SER A 112 -4.75 15.02 -12.39
CA SER A 112 -5.24 14.44 -13.63
C SER A 112 -6.73 14.08 -13.49
N GLY A 113 -7.57 14.63 -14.35
CA GLY A 113 -8.99 14.29 -14.41
C GLY A 113 -9.25 12.86 -14.91
N THR A 114 -8.25 12.23 -15.52
CA THR A 114 -8.27 10.85 -16.00
C THR A 114 -7.34 10.00 -15.16
N ARG A 115 -7.83 8.85 -14.69
CA ARG A 115 -7.00 7.85 -14.01
C ARG A 115 -5.95 7.32 -14.98
N THR A 116 -4.68 7.43 -14.61
CA THR A 116 -3.56 6.79 -15.30
C THR A 116 -2.96 5.70 -14.42
N PRO A 117 -2.29 4.69 -14.99
CA PRO A 117 -1.66 3.63 -14.22
C PRO A 117 -0.66 4.18 -13.17
N GLU A 118 0.06 5.26 -13.48
CA GLU A 118 0.99 5.91 -12.55
C GLU A 118 0.26 6.59 -11.39
N SER A 119 -0.86 7.28 -11.67
CA SER A 119 -1.67 7.91 -10.64
C SER A 119 -2.32 6.87 -9.73
N ASP A 120 -2.81 5.77 -10.30
CA ASP A 120 -3.45 4.69 -9.55
C ASP A 120 -2.44 3.97 -8.66
N PHE A 121 -1.25 3.69 -9.18
CA PHE A 121 -0.16 3.12 -8.41
C PHE A 121 0.26 4.02 -7.24
N MET A 122 0.43 5.32 -7.49
CA MET A 122 0.79 6.28 -6.44
C MET A 122 -0.27 6.34 -5.33
N VAL A 123 -1.54 6.43 -5.72
CA VAL A 123 -2.68 6.50 -4.79
C VAL A 123 -2.78 5.20 -3.97
N ALA A 124 -2.67 4.03 -4.62
CA ALA A 124 -2.68 2.72 -3.95
C ALA A 124 -1.48 2.54 -3.01
N LEU A 125 -0.30 3.04 -3.40
CA LEU A 125 0.90 2.96 -2.57
C LEU A 125 0.77 3.82 -1.31
N VAL A 126 0.24 5.05 -1.43
CA VAL A 126 -0.04 5.90 -0.26
C VAL A 126 -1.10 5.27 0.64
N ASP A 127 -2.10 4.61 0.06
CA ASP A 127 -3.11 3.90 0.86
C ASP A 127 -2.50 2.72 1.63
N LEU A 128 -1.62 1.93 0.98
CA LEU A 128 -0.88 0.86 1.65
C LEU A 128 0.00 1.36 2.81
N LEU A 129 0.67 2.51 2.63
CA LEU A 129 1.44 3.13 3.70
C LEU A 129 0.54 3.52 4.89
N ALA A 130 -0.63 4.12 4.60
CA ALA A 130 -1.61 4.48 5.62
C ALA A 130 -2.16 3.25 6.34
N THR A 131 -2.56 2.21 5.61
CA THR A 131 -3.06 0.94 6.15
C THR A 131 -2.02 0.24 7.01
N CYS A 132 -0.73 0.33 6.65
CA CYS A 132 0.36 -0.21 7.48
C CYS A 132 0.56 0.55 8.81
N ALA A 133 0.16 1.83 8.89
CA ALA A 133 0.27 2.62 10.11
C ALA A 133 -0.92 2.41 11.07
N GLU A 134 -2.03 1.82 10.60
CA GLU A 134 -3.19 1.55 11.44
C GLU A 134 -2.85 0.63 12.62
N GLY A 135 -3.41 0.93 13.81
CA GLY A 135 -3.18 0.17 15.03
C GLY A 135 -1.98 0.61 15.88
N GLU A 136 -1.61 1.90 15.78
CA GLU A 136 -0.62 2.61 16.62
C GLU A 136 0.79 1.99 16.54
N ASN A 137 1.27 1.75 15.32
CA ASN A 137 2.62 1.22 15.09
C ASN A 137 3.63 2.36 14.92
N LYS A 138 4.19 2.86 16.04
CA LYS A 138 5.17 3.95 16.07
C LYS A 138 6.39 3.75 15.17
N SER A 139 6.83 2.50 14.96
CA SER A 139 7.95 2.19 14.06
C SER A 139 7.58 2.46 12.60
N ILE A 140 6.35 2.11 12.22
CA ILE A 140 5.82 2.35 10.87
C ILE A 140 5.48 3.83 10.68
N GLU A 141 4.86 4.47 11.67
CA GLU A 141 4.60 5.92 11.67
C GLU A 141 5.90 6.69 11.39
N SER A 142 6.98 6.40 12.13
CA SER A 142 8.27 7.05 11.95
C SER A 142 8.87 6.82 10.55
N LYS A 143 8.76 5.61 10.00
CA LYS A 143 9.17 5.32 8.61
C LYS A 143 8.36 6.12 7.61
N ASN A 144 7.03 6.19 7.78
CA ASN A 144 6.14 6.94 6.91
C ASN A 144 6.40 8.45 6.97
N GLN A 145 6.74 8.99 8.14
CA GLN A 145 7.13 10.40 8.31
C GLN A 145 8.43 10.75 7.55
N SER A 146 9.29 9.76 7.26
CA SER A 146 10.44 9.93 6.37
C SER A 146 10.10 9.88 4.88
N ILE A 147 8.88 9.46 4.53
CA ILE A 147 8.36 9.44 3.15
C ILE A 147 7.67 10.76 2.83
N TYR A 148 6.68 11.14 3.65
CA TYR A 148 5.97 12.41 3.50
C TYR A 148 5.94 13.18 4.81
N ARG A 149 6.36 14.43 4.78
CA ARG A 149 6.16 15.40 5.87
C ARG A 149 4.71 15.83 5.92
N VAL A 150 4.24 16.19 7.12
CA VAL A 150 2.85 16.64 7.33
C VAL A 150 2.44 17.78 6.38
N GLY A 151 3.31 18.74 6.11
CA GLY A 151 3.03 19.84 5.19
C GLY A 151 2.81 19.40 3.74
N GLU A 152 3.52 18.36 3.29
CA GLU A 152 3.35 17.81 1.94
C GLU A 152 1.99 17.12 1.79
N VAL A 153 1.57 16.38 2.81
CA VAL A 153 0.25 15.76 2.88
C VAL A 153 -0.85 16.84 2.89
N LEU A 154 -0.69 17.90 3.69
CA LEU A 154 -1.64 19.00 3.74
C LEU A 154 -1.75 19.75 2.41
N ASN A 155 -0.65 19.92 1.68
CA ASN A 155 -0.68 20.53 0.35
C ASN A 155 -1.54 19.71 -0.62
N VAL A 156 -1.48 18.38 -0.58
CA VAL A 156 -2.35 17.51 -1.39
C VAL A 156 -3.82 17.64 -0.97
N LEU A 157 -4.10 17.63 0.33
CA LEU A 157 -5.46 17.69 0.85
C LEU A 157 -6.15 19.03 0.60
N THR A 158 -5.40 20.13 0.61
CA THR A 158 -5.93 21.48 0.42
C THR A 158 -6.00 21.93 -1.04
N ASP A 159 -5.36 21.20 -1.96
CA ASP A 159 -5.38 21.52 -3.39
C ASP A 159 -6.79 21.33 -4.00
N PRO A 160 -7.42 22.37 -4.56
CA PRO A 160 -8.77 22.26 -5.12
C PRO A 160 -8.82 21.48 -6.44
N GLY A 161 -7.70 21.31 -7.13
CA GLY A 161 -7.59 20.57 -8.39
C GLY A 161 -7.43 19.06 -8.20
N ILE A 162 -7.20 18.58 -6.97
CA ILE A 162 -7.08 17.15 -6.68
C ILE A 162 -8.46 16.61 -6.28
N SER A 163 -8.89 15.54 -6.95
CA SER A 163 -10.18 14.91 -6.69
C SER A 163 -10.26 14.27 -5.30
N ALA A 164 -11.47 14.14 -4.75
CA ALA A 164 -11.68 13.50 -3.45
C ALA A 164 -11.15 12.07 -3.40
N HIS A 165 -11.25 11.33 -4.52
CA HIS A 165 -10.68 10.00 -4.68
C HIS A 165 -9.17 9.99 -4.39
N ASN A 166 -8.43 10.90 -5.03
CA ASN A 166 -6.98 10.97 -4.88
C ASN A 166 -6.56 11.53 -3.51
N LYS A 167 -7.42 12.29 -2.83
CA LYS A 167 -7.18 12.79 -1.47
C LYS A 167 -7.40 11.74 -0.38
N ARG A 168 -8.26 10.75 -0.61
CA ARG A 168 -8.67 9.80 0.44
C ARG A 168 -7.48 9.07 1.09
N PRO A 169 -6.51 8.52 0.34
CA PRO A 169 -5.33 7.89 0.96
C PRO A 169 -4.47 8.86 1.75
N TYR A 170 -4.31 10.10 1.28
CA TYR A 170 -3.56 11.13 2.00
C TYR A 170 -4.26 11.56 3.29
N ALA A 171 -5.59 11.55 3.32
CA ALA A 171 -6.36 11.82 4.54
C ALA A 171 -6.19 10.68 5.56
N ARG A 172 -6.24 9.42 5.09
CA ARG A 172 -5.93 8.24 5.90
C ARG A 172 -4.48 8.28 6.41
N PHE A 173 -3.54 8.65 5.56
CA PHE A 173 -2.14 8.81 5.93
C PHE A 173 -1.98 9.89 7.01
N LEU A 174 -2.58 11.07 6.85
CA LEU A 174 -2.57 12.12 7.87
C LEU A 174 -3.12 11.60 9.20
N LEU A 175 -4.26 10.90 9.16
CA LEU A 175 -4.90 10.34 10.34
C LEU A 175 -3.96 9.37 11.06
N TRP A 176 -3.49 8.32 10.38
CA TRP A 176 -2.78 7.22 11.03
C TRP A 176 -1.30 7.48 11.30
N VAL A 177 -0.68 8.40 10.55
CA VAL A 177 0.76 8.71 10.70
C VAL A 177 1.01 9.92 11.61
N TYR A 178 0.04 10.84 11.75
CA TYR A 178 0.26 12.10 12.46
C TYR A 178 -0.79 12.46 13.52
N LEU A 179 -2.07 12.07 13.36
CA LEU A 179 -3.14 12.54 14.25
C LEU A 179 -3.56 11.51 15.29
N ASN A 180 -3.64 10.24 14.90
CA ASN A 180 -3.96 9.13 15.77
C ASN A 180 -2.71 8.47 16.35
N THR A 181 -1.61 9.23 16.43
CA THR A 181 -0.41 8.81 17.14
C THR A 181 -0.68 8.98 18.63
N ALA A 182 -0.51 7.91 19.42
CA ALA A 182 -0.69 7.98 20.86
C ALA A 182 0.09 9.18 21.44
N ILE A 183 -0.63 10.19 21.93
CA ILE A 183 -0.06 11.33 22.66
C ILE A 183 0.75 10.71 23.81
N PRO A 184 2.06 10.98 23.92
CA PRO A 184 2.81 10.55 25.09
C PRO A 184 2.13 11.16 26.34
N ALA A 185 1.66 10.29 27.23
CA ALA A 185 1.20 10.70 28.56
C ALA A 185 2.34 11.31 29.37
#